data_AF-A0A357NAQ0-F1
#
_entry.id   AF-A0A357NAQ0-F1
#
_cell.length_a   1.000
_cell.length_b   1.000
_cell.length_c   1.000
_cell.angle_alpha   90.00
_cell.angle_beta   90.00
_cell.angle_gamma   90.00
#
_symmetry.space_group_name_H-M   'P 1'
#
loop_
_entity.id
_entity.type
_entity.pdbx_description
1 polymer ?
#
loop_
_entity_poly.entity_id
_entity_poly.type
_entity_poly.pdbx_seq_one_letter_code
_entity_poly.pdbx_strand_id
1 'polypeptide(L)'
;MQGGRKMDFFGDQLGHVFVRTAIMFLIALVIVRLMGSRTLGQMTPFDYVILVGIGDIVANVALDRNERLWTGAEALLMLLILDFVLSYLSLKNRKFRRLVEGSPVPLIKDGQVLRENLSKAHFNNDDLRQEMHKLGMELDKIKDVKRASLEGCGHFTVVKKPAAEPVTLQDMQNMLNNSVIVSKATLEELVHSVNRLTGELKGHQSNTENLE
;
A
#
# COMPACT_ATOMS: atom_id res chain seq x y z
N MET A 1 0.99 -16.32 -71.98
CA MET A 1 0.65 -15.16 -71.12
C MET A 1 0.45 -15.65 -69.69
N GLN A 2 1.50 -15.69 -68.87
CA GLN A 2 1.37 -15.86 -67.41
C GLN A 2 1.83 -14.55 -66.78
N GLY A 3 0.88 -13.64 -66.58
CA GLY A 3 1.10 -12.34 -65.98
C GLY A 3 0.91 -12.40 -64.46
N GLY A 4 1.99 -12.11 -63.73
CA GLY A 4 2.00 -11.52 -62.39
C GLY A 4 0.94 -11.95 -61.39
N ARG A 5 1.16 -13.07 -60.69
CA ARG A 5 0.68 -13.20 -59.31
C ARG A 5 1.48 -12.22 -58.46
N LYS A 6 0.97 -11.00 -58.32
CA LYS A 6 1.56 -9.98 -57.46
C LYS A 6 1.62 -10.49 -56.02
N MET A 7 2.77 -10.22 -55.39
CA MET A 7 3.09 -10.50 -53.99
C MET A 7 2.35 -9.56 -53.03
N ASP A 8 1.06 -9.33 -53.24
CA ASP A 8 0.25 -8.42 -52.41
C ASP A 8 -0.35 -9.15 -51.19
N PHE A 9 -0.18 -10.48 -51.15
CA PHE A 9 -0.67 -11.38 -50.11
C PHE A 9 -0.10 -11.08 -48.72
N PHE A 10 1.06 -10.43 -48.61
CA PHE A 10 1.66 -10.07 -47.32
C PHE A 10 1.19 -8.70 -46.80
N GLY A 11 0.98 -7.71 -47.68
CA GLY A 11 0.62 -6.34 -47.29
C GLY A 11 -0.78 -6.22 -46.69
N ASP A 12 -1.78 -6.79 -47.37
CA ASP A 12 -3.18 -6.78 -46.90
C ASP A 12 -3.36 -7.63 -45.64
N GLN A 13 -2.56 -8.68 -45.51
CA GLN A 13 -2.61 -9.61 -44.39
C GLN A 13 -1.97 -9.07 -43.12
N LEU A 14 -0.82 -8.40 -43.25
CA LEU A 14 -0.16 -7.73 -42.14
C LEU A 14 -0.99 -6.54 -41.65
N GLY A 15 -1.60 -5.77 -42.56
CA GLY A 15 -2.46 -4.64 -42.21
C GLY A 15 -3.73 -5.05 -41.45
N HIS A 16 -4.39 -6.14 -41.87
CA HIS A 16 -5.61 -6.60 -41.22
C HIS A 16 -5.38 -7.07 -39.77
N VAL A 17 -4.32 -7.84 -39.52
CA VAL A 17 -3.96 -8.28 -38.15
C VAL A 17 -3.56 -7.09 -37.28
N PHE A 18 -2.79 -6.14 -37.84
CA PHE A 18 -2.39 -4.92 -37.13
C PHE A 18 -3.60 -4.11 -36.65
N VAL A 19 -4.57 -3.83 -37.53
CA VAL A 19 -5.78 -3.06 -37.18
C VAL A 19 -6.62 -3.80 -36.15
N ARG A 20 -6.82 -5.11 -36.29
CA ARG A 20 -7.57 -5.93 -35.32
C ARG A 20 -6.91 -5.93 -33.95
N THR A 21 -5.59 -6.09 -33.91
CA THR A 21 -4.80 -6.03 -32.67
C THR A 21 -4.96 -4.67 -32.00
N ALA A 22 -4.84 -3.58 -32.75
CA ALA A 22 -5.01 -2.22 -32.22
C ALA A 22 -6.42 -2.00 -31.63
N ILE A 23 -7.47 -2.45 -32.33
CA ILE A 23 -8.85 -2.34 -31.84
C ILE A 23 -9.05 -3.14 -30.56
N MET A 24 -8.65 -4.43 -30.54
CA MET A 24 -8.79 -5.27 -29.37
C MET A 24 -7.98 -4.76 -28.17
N PHE A 25 -6.78 -4.24 -28.43
CA PHE A 25 -5.96 -3.60 -27.40
C PHE A 25 -6.66 -2.37 -26.80
N LEU A 26 -7.27 -1.51 -27.62
CA LEU A 26 -8.03 -0.36 -27.13
C LEU A 26 -9.24 -0.79 -26.29
N ILE A 27 -9.98 -1.81 -26.73
CA ILE A 27 -11.11 -2.36 -25.96
C ILE A 27 -10.61 -2.91 -24.62
N ALA A 28 -9.58 -3.74 -24.62
CA ALA A 28 -8.99 -4.29 -23.41
C ALA A 28 -8.48 -3.19 -22.47
N LEU A 29 -7.87 -2.13 -23.00
CA LEU A 29 -7.42 -0.97 -22.21
C LEU A 29 -8.59 -0.27 -21.52
N VAL A 30 -9.72 -0.07 -22.23
CA VAL A 30 -10.95 0.50 -21.63
C VAL A 30 -11.48 -0.43 -20.53
N ILE A 31 -11.55 -1.73 -20.78
CA ILE A 31 -12.02 -2.72 -19.80
C ILE A 31 -11.15 -2.71 -18.54
N VAL A 32 -9.82 -2.82 -18.68
CA VAL A 32 -8.87 -2.76 -17.55
C VAL A 32 -8.98 -1.42 -16.82
N ARG A 33 -9.22 -0.31 -17.53
CA ARG A 33 -9.39 1.00 -16.91
C ARG A 33 -10.67 1.09 -16.07
N LEU A 34 -11.74 0.43 -16.49
CA LEU A 34 -13.02 0.33 -15.78
C LEU A 34 -12.93 -0.53 -14.52
N MET A 35 -12.08 -1.56 -14.52
CA MET A 35 -11.81 -2.41 -13.33
C MET A 35 -11.18 -1.63 -12.15
N GLY A 36 -10.53 -0.50 -12.42
CA GLY A 36 -10.01 0.41 -11.40
C GLY A 36 -8.63 0.04 -10.85
N SER A 37 -8.17 0.78 -9.82
CA SER A 37 -6.77 0.90 -9.39
C SER A 37 -6.28 -0.15 -8.37
N ARG A 38 -6.80 -1.38 -8.40
CA ARG A 38 -6.20 -2.48 -7.61
C ARG A 38 -5.00 -3.13 -8.30
N THR A 39 -4.73 -2.73 -9.54
CA THR A 39 -3.97 -3.56 -10.49
C THR A 39 -2.45 -3.39 -10.49
N LEU A 40 -1.83 -2.49 -9.72
CA LEU A 40 -0.37 -2.25 -9.86
C LEU A 40 0.46 -2.36 -8.58
N GLY A 41 -0.16 -2.41 -7.39
CA GLY A 41 0.59 -2.44 -6.12
C GLY A 41 0.40 -3.72 -5.30
N GLN A 42 -0.82 -4.26 -5.27
CA GLN A 42 -1.19 -5.43 -4.47
C GLN A 42 -2.32 -6.20 -5.18
N MET A 43 -1.94 -6.89 -6.26
CA MET A 43 -2.84 -7.77 -7.00
C MET A 43 -3.27 -8.94 -6.13
N THR A 44 -4.56 -9.26 -6.14
CA THR A 44 -5.03 -10.54 -5.65
C THR A 44 -4.70 -11.63 -6.69
N PRO A 45 -4.59 -12.90 -6.29
CA PRO A 45 -4.43 -13.99 -7.25
C PRO A 45 -5.52 -14.04 -8.34
N PHE A 46 -6.73 -13.58 -8.02
CA PHE A 46 -7.84 -13.51 -8.98
C PHE A 46 -7.64 -12.42 -10.03
N ASP A 47 -7.16 -11.25 -9.60
CA ASP A 47 -6.81 -10.17 -10.54
C ASP A 47 -5.77 -10.63 -11.56
N TYR A 48 -4.82 -11.47 -11.12
CA TYR A 48 -3.83 -12.08 -12.01
C TYR A 48 -4.47 -13.03 -13.03
N VAL A 49 -5.38 -13.91 -12.61
CA VAL A 49 -6.10 -14.82 -13.52
C VAL A 49 -6.91 -14.03 -14.56
N ILE A 50 -7.59 -12.96 -14.13
CA ILE A 50 -8.38 -12.12 -15.04
C ILE A 50 -7.48 -11.38 -16.02
N LEU A 51 -6.36 -10.82 -15.55
CA LEU A 51 -5.39 -10.13 -16.42
C LEU A 51 -4.81 -11.06 -17.49
N VAL A 52 -4.42 -12.29 -17.10
CA VAL A 52 -3.95 -13.30 -18.04
C VAL A 52 -5.06 -13.68 -19.02
N GLY A 53 -6.30 -13.85 -18.57
CA GLY A 53 -7.45 -14.13 -19.42
C GLY A 53 -7.75 -13.04 -20.44
N ILE A 54 -7.63 -11.76 -20.06
CA ILE A 54 -7.74 -10.63 -20.99
C ILE A 54 -6.67 -10.72 -22.08
N GLY A 55 -5.42 -11.01 -21.71
CA GLY A 55 -4.32 -11.18 -22.66
C GLY A 55 -4.58 -12.31 -23.65
N ASP A 56 -5.05 -13.46 -23.17
CA ASP A 56 -5.38 -14.62 -23.99
C ASP A 56 -6.51 -14.33 -24.99
N ILE A 57 -7.61 -13.70 -24.54
CA ILE A 57 -8.73 -13.32 -25.41
C ILE A 57 -8.27 -12.35 -26.50
N VAL A 58 -7.50 -11.32 -26.13
CA VAL A 58 -6.98 -10.35 -27.09
C VAL A 58 -6.09 -11.03 -28.11
N ALA A 59 -5.18 -11.91 -27.68
CA ALA A 59 -4.29 -12.63 -28.57
C ALA A 59 -5.06 -13.53 -29.55
N ASN A 60 -5.99 -14.35 -29.03
CA ASN A 60 -6.77 -15.27 -29.84
C ASN A 60 -7.61 -14.55 -30.90
N VAL A 61 -8.31 -13.47 -30.51
CA VAL A 61 -9.19 -12.72 -31.43
C VAL A 61 -8.41 -11.83 -32.40
N ALA A 62 -7.23 -11.35 -32.01
CA ALA A 62 -6.37 -10.54 -32.88
C ALA A 62 -5.69 -11.40 -33.95
N LEU A 63 -5.25 -12.61 -33.61
CA LEU A 63 -4.47 -13.48 -34.48
C LEU A 63 -5.34 -14.40 -35.35
N ASP A 64 -6.47 -14.90 -34.83
CA ASP A 64 -7.38 -15.74 -35.62
C ASP A 64 -8.28 -14.88 -36.51
N ARG A 65 -8.20 -15.12 -37.82
CA ARG A 65 -8.98 -14.38 -38.82
C ARG A 65 -10.43 -14.83 -38.90
N ASN A 66 -10.72 -16.06 -38.50
CA ASN A 66 -12.07 -16.63 -38.53
C ASN A 66 -12.92 -16.13 -37.36
N GLU A 67 -12.26 -15.73 -36.28
CA GLU A 67 -12.91 -15.13 -35.13
C GLU A 67 -13.43 -13.73 -35.46
N ARG A 68 -14.57 -13.37 -34.89
CA ARG A 68 -15.18 -12.05 -35.06
C ARG A 68 -14.68 -11.14 -33.94
N LEU A 69 -14.35 -9.88 -34.23
CA LEU A 69 -13.95 -8.92 -33.18
C LEU A 69 -14.99 -8.79 -32.06
N TRP A 70 -16.27 -8.97 -32.41
CA TRP A 70 -17.37 -8.91 -31.46
C TRP A 70 -17.34 -10.04 -30.41
N THR A 71 -16.91 -11.26 -30.77
CA THR A 71 -16.81 -12.37 -29.80
C THR A 71 -15.75 -12.07 -28.74
N GLY A 72 -14.65 -11.43 -29.14
CA GLY A 72 -13.65 -10.90 -28.20
C GLY A 72 -14.18 -9.81 -27.29
N ALA A 73 -14.94 -8.85 -27.84
CA ALA A 73 -15.54 -7.78 -27.04
C ALA A 73 -16.54 -8.32 -26.01
N GLU A 74 -17.39 -9.28 -26.38
CA GLU A 74 -18.33 -9.95 -25.48
C GLU A 74 -17.60 -10.71 -24.37
N ALA A 75 -16.54 -11.45 -24.71
CA ALA A 75 -15.75 -12.18 -23.73
C ALA A 75 -15.05 -11.25 -22.73
N LEU A 76 -14.47 -10.15 -23.21
CA LEU A 76 -13.85 -9.12 -22.35
C LEU A 76 -14.89 -8.43 -21.46
N LEU A 77 -16.09 -8.15 -21.98
CA LEU A 77 -17.19 -7.58 -21.20
C LEU A 77 -17.66 -8.56 -20.11
N MET A 78 -17.72 -9.86 -20.42
CA MET A 78 -18.06 -10.89 -19.43
C MET A 78 -17.00 -10.98 -18.33
N LEU A 79 -15.71 -10.89 -18.67
CA LEU A 79 -14.64 -10.80 -17.67
C LEU A 79 -14.77 -9.56 -16.78
N LEU A 80 -15.15 -8.40 -17.35
CA LEU A 80 -15.43 -7.20 -16.58
C LEU A 80 -16.58 -7.40 -15.58
N ILE A 81 -17.68 -8.01 -16.02
CA ILE A 81 -18.81 -8.30 -15.14
C ILE A 81 -18.39 -9.26 -14.03
N LEU A 82 -17.62 -10.30 -14.36
CA LEU A 82 -17.14 -11.27 -13.40
C LEU A 82 -16.24 -10.61 -12.34
N ASP A 83 -15.33 -9.74 -12.76
CA ASP A 83 -14.49 -8.95 -11.85
C ASP A 83 -15.33 -8.12 -10.87
N PHE A 84 -16.33 -7.40 -11.38
CA PHE A 84 -17.23 -6.62 -10.52
C PHE A 84 -18.01 -7.51 -9.54
N VAL A 85 -18.47 -8.68 -9.96
CA VAL A 85 -19.19 -9.64 -9.10
C VAL A 85 -18.26 -10.17 -8.01
N LEU A 86 -17.04 -10.56 -8.35
CA LEU A 86 -16.04 -11.04 -7.39
C LEU A 86 -15.69 -9.96 -6.38
N SER A 87 -15.44 -8.74 -6.86
CA SER A 87 -15.17 -7.56 -6.03
C SER A 87 -16.32 -7.25 -5.07
N TYR A 88 -17.56 -7.26 -5.56
CA TYR A 88 -18.74 -7.02 -4.73
C TYR A 88 -18.95 -8.13 -3.69
N LEU A 89 -18.78 -9.39 -4.08
CA LEU A 89 -18.94 -10.52 -3.17
C LEU A 89 -17.85 -10.55 -2.09
N SER A 90 -16.62 -10.15 -2.44
CA SER A 90 -15.52 -9.97 -1.49
C SER A 90 -15.84 -8.86 -0.46
N LEU A 91 -16.44 -7.76 -0.90
CA LEU A 91 -16.84 -6.67 -0.01
C LEU A 91 -17.92 -7.12 0.98
N LYS A 92 -18.90 -7.91 0.52
CA LYS A 92 -20.05 -8.33 1.33
C LYS A 92 -19.76 -9.51 2.24
N ASN A 93 -18.94 -10.47 1.82
CA ASN A 93 -18.73 -11.73 2.54
C ASN A 93 -17.26 -11.91 2.94
N ARG A 94 -16.99 -11.78 4.23
CA ARG A 94 -15.65 -11.97 4.80
C ARG A 94 -15.08 -13.37 4.55
N LYS A 95 -15.90 -14.43 4.55
CA LYS A 95 -15.39 -15.79 4.25
C LYS A 95 -14.96 -15.90 2.79
N PHE A 96 -15.75 -15.34 1.88
CA PHE A 96 -15.41 -15.30 0.47
C PHE A 96 -14.15 -14.46 0.23
N ARG A 97 -14.06 -13.28 0.84
CA ARG A 97 -12.84 -12.45 0.81
C ARG A 97 -11.60 -13.22 1.23
N ARG A 98 -11.69 -13.99 2.32
CA ARG A 98 -10.56 -14.81 2.79
C ARG A 98 -10.17 -15.92 1.82
N LEU A 99 -11.13 -16.45 1.06
CA LEU A 99 -10.89 -17.46 0.04
C LEU A 99 -10.21 -16.83 -1.20
N VAL A 100 -10.65 -15.64 -1.62
CA VAL A 100 -10.19 -15.03 -2.87
C VAL A 100 -8.98 -14.11 -2.71
N GLU A 101 -8.96 -13.29 -1.67
CA GLU A 101 -7.87 -12.35 -1.38
C GLU A 101 -6.86 -12.91 -0.35
N GLY A 102 -7.19 -14.03 0.30
CA GLY A 102 -6.40 -14.57 1.40
C GLY A 102 -6.66 -13.89 2.74
N SER A 103 -5.89 -14.26 3.76
CA SER A 103 -5.93 -13.62 5.08
C SER A 103 -4.52 -13.21 5.49
N PRO A 104 -4.34 -12.05 6.15
CA PRO A 104 -3.05 -11.69 6.70
C PRO A 104 -2.60 -12.73 7.73
N VAL A 105 -1.39 -13.24 7.55
CA VAL A 105 -0.73 -14.17 8.45
C VAL A 105 0.32 -13.41 9.25
N PRO A 106 0.18 -13.26 10.58
CA PRO A 106 1.18 -12.60 11.39
C PRO A 106 2.44 -13.48 11.47
N LEU A 107 3.59 -12.94 11.09
CA LEU A 107 4.89 -13.62 11.09
C LEU A 107 5.77 -13.21 12.27
N ILE A 108 5.68 -11.94 12.71
CA ILE A 108 6.39 -11.42 13.89
C ILE A 108 5.38 -10.74 14.80
N LYS A 109 5.48 -11.00 16.10
CA LYS A 109 4.71 -10.31 17.14
C LYS A 109 5.63 -9.91 18.29
N ASP A 110 5.65 -8.62 18.61
CA ASP A 110 6.40 -8.03 19.73
C ASP A 110 7.88 -8.44 19.79
N GLY A 111 8.50 -8.60 18.62
CA GLY A 111 9.89 -9.01 18.46
C GLY A 111 10.15 -10.51 18.57
N GLN A 112 9.10 -11.33 18.44
CA GLN A 112 9.20 -12.79 18.39
C GLN A 112 8.68 -13.31 17.05
N VAL A 113 9.47 -14.18 16.42
CA VAL A 113 9.10 -14.85 15.16
C VAL A 113 8.14 -16.00 15.46
N LEU A 114 6.98 -15.99 14.80
CA LEU A 114 5.95 -17.01 14.94
C LEU A 114 6.22 -18.16 13.96
N ARG A 115 7.08 -19.11 14.37
CA ARG A 115 7.55 -20.22 13.51
C ARG A 115 6.43 -21.08 12.92
N GLU A 116 5.36 -21.33 13.67
CA GLU A 116 4.20 -22.06 13.15
C GLU A 116 3.53 -21.34 11.99
N ASN A 117 3.49 -20.01 12.03
CA ASN A 117 2.85 -19.19 11.01
C ASN A 117 3.73 -19.05 9.77
N LEU A 118 5.05 -19.03 9.95
CA LEU A 118 6.01 -19.16 8.85
C LEU A 118 5.74 -20.44 8.03
N SER A 119 5.64 -21.59 8.71
CA SER A 119 5.32 -22.85 8.04
C SER A 119 3.96 -22.84 7.35
N LYS A 120 2.91 -22.28 7.98
CA LYS A 120 1.57 -22.17 7.37
C LYS A 120 1.55 -21.25 6.15
N ALA A 121 2.41 -20.23 6.12
CA ALA A 121 2.54 -19.30 5.02
C ALA A 121 3.53 -19.77 3.94
N HIS A 122 4.08 -20.99 4.04
CA HIS A 122 5.16 -21.48 3.17
C HIS A 122 6.35 -20.49 3.09
N PHE A 123 6.62 -19.84 4.21
CA PHE A 123 7.60 -18.77 4.35
C PHE A 123 8.72 -19.23 5.28
N ASN A 124 9.96 -19.24 4.83
CA ASN A 124 11.10 -19.67 5.64
C ASN A 124 11.82 -18.46 6.30
N ASN A 125 12.90 -18.72 7.06
CA ASN A 125 13.64 -17.65 7.72
C ASN A 125 14.42 -16.76 6.74
N ASP A 126 14.85 -17.31 5.60
CA ASP A 126 15.57 -16.56 4.57
C ASP A 126 14.62 -15.63 3.82
N ASP A 127 13.38 -16.06 3.56
CA ASP A 127 12.31 -15.23 2.99
C ASP A 127 12.00 -14.06 3.94
N LEU A 128 11.85 -14.36 5.24
CA LEU A 128 11.65 -13.34 6.27
C LEU A 128 12.82 -12.36 6.32
N ARG A 129 14.05 -12.85 6.22
CA ARG A 129 15.25 -12.02 6.17
C ARG A 129 15.26 -11.12 4.95
N GLN A 130 14.92 -11.66 3.78
CA GLN A 130 14.89 -10.93 2.54
C GLN A 130 13.85 -9.80 2.59
N GLU A 131 12.63 -10.08 3.07
CA GLU A 131 11.58 -9.07 3.20
C GLU A 131 11.93 -7.98 4.23
N MET A 132 12.54 -8.36 5.35
CA MET A 132 13.02 -7.38 6.32
C MET A 132 14.10 -6.48 5.73
N HIS A 133 15.02 -7.06 4.95
CA HIS A 133 16.09 -6.33 4.29
C HIS A 133 15.57 -5.36 3.22
N LYS A 134 14.55 -5.73 2.44
CA LYS A 134 13.89 -4.81 1.49
C LYS A 134 13.37 -3.53 2.15
N LEU A 135 13.01 -3.61 3.43
CA LEU A 135 12.54 -2.47 4.24
C LEU A 135 13.68 -1.75 5.00
N GLY A 136 14.94 -2.06 4.70
CA GLY A 136 16.12 -1.49 5.35
C GLY A 136 16.29 -1.93 6.80
N MET A 137 15.72 -3.08 7.18
CA MET A 137 15.84 -3.65 8.53
C MET A 137 16.66 -4.94 8.49
N GLU A 138 17.65 -5.03 9.37
CA GLU A 138 18.37 -6.26 9.62
C GLU A 138 17.63 -7.15 10.63
N LEU A 139 17.95 -8.46 10.61
CA LEU A 139 17.25 -9.45 11.44
C LEU A 139 17.53 -9.29 12.94
N ASP A 140 18.66 -8.71 13.29
CA ASP A 140 19.05 -8.37 14.66
C ASP A 140 18.11 -7.34 15.30
N LYS A 141 17.48 -6.49 14.49
CA LYS A 141 16.45 -5.51 14.88
C LYS A 141 15.04 -6.06 14.93
N ILE A 142 14.85 -7.39 14.89
CA ILE A 142 13.52 -7.99 15.11
C ILE A 142 12.89 -7.49 16.42
N LYS A 143 13.69 -7.23 17.46
CA LYS A 143 13.19 -6.70 18.75
C LYS A 143 12.46 -5.37 18.62
N ASP A 144 12.75 -4.59 17.59
CA ASP A 144 12.12 -3.30 17.30
C ASP A 144 10.82 -3.44 16.52
N VAL A 145 10.50 -4.65 16.05
CA VAL A 145 9.27 -4.94 15.32
C VAL A 145 8.14 -5.22 16.30
N LYS A 146 7.08 -4.40 16.23
CA LYS A 146 5.82 -4.64 16.96
C LYS A 146 5.00 -5.73 16.28
N ARG A 147 4.88 -5.66 14.96
CA ARG A 147 4.15 -6.65 14.16
C ARG A 147 4.70 -6.72 12.75
N ALA A 148 4.91 -7.92 12.24
CA ALA A 148 5.07 -8.15 10.81
C ALA A 148 4.04 -9.16 10.32
N SER A 149 3.44 -8.93 9.16
CA SER A 149 2.43 -9.82 8.58
C SER A 149 2.70 -10.02 7.10
N LEU A 150 2.38 -11.21 6.61
CA LEU A 150 2.24 -11.49 5.19
C LEU A 150 0.77 -11.32 4.82
N GLU A 151 0.45 -10.32 4.00
CA GLU A 151 -0.90 -10.08 3.48
C GLU A 151 -1.29 -11.18 2.48
N GLY A 152 -2.58 -11.35 2.23
CA GLY A 152 -3.07 -12.43 1.36
C GLY A 152 -2.66 -12.29 -0.12
N CYS A 153 -2.27 -11.09 -0.56
CA CYS A 153 -1.63 -10.81 -1.84
C CYS A 153 -0.12 -11.15 -1.86
N GLY A 154 0.44 -11.68 -0.77
CA GLY A 154 1.87 -11.98 -0.62
C GLY A 154 2.72 -10.77 -0.22
N HIS A 155 2.12 -9.61 0.02
CA HIS A 155 2.86 -8.42 0.43
C HIS A 155 3.26 -8.48 1.91
N PHE A 156 4.52 -8.18 2.21
CA PHE A 156 5.01 -8.16 3.58
C PHE A 156 4.90 -6.76 4.19
N THR A 157 4.25 -6.67 5.34
CA THR A 157 4.06 -5.41 6.07
C THR A 157 4.71 -5.45 7.44
N VAL A 158 5.25 -4.32 7.89
CA VAL A 158 5.90 -4.19 9.19
C VAL A 158 5.45 -2.94 9.91
N VAL A 159 5.16 -3.10 11.20
CA VAL A 159 4.90 -2.04 12.15
C VAL A 159 6.00 -2.09 13.20
N LYS A 160 6.76 -1.00 13.34
CA LYS A 160 7.82 -0.85 14.35
C LYS A 160 7.21 -0.51 15.72
N LYS A 161 7.99 -0.70 16.77
CA LYS A 161 7.66 -0.19 18.11
C LYS A 161 7.86 1.34 18.12
N PRO A 162 7.09 2.10 18.93
CA PRO A 162 7.20 3.56 18.98
C PRO A 162 8.63 4.07 19.22
N ALA A 163 9.41 3.38 20.06
CA ALA A 163 10.80 3.75 20.35
C ALA A 163 11.77 3.60 19.16
N ALA A 164 11.38 2.85 18.13
CA ALA A 164 12.18 2.58 16.94
C ALA A 164 11.58 3.24 15.67
N GLU A 165 10.49 3.99 15.82
CA GLU A 165 9.95 4.81 14.74
C GLU A 165 10.81 6.06 14.53
N PRO A 166 11.03 6.49 13.28
CA PRO A 166 11.74 7.73 13.01
C PRO A 166 10.94 8.90 13.56
N VAL A 167 11.63 9.85 14.18
CA VAL A 167 11.01 11.08 14.69
C VAL A 167 10.37 11.84 13.54
N THR A 168 9.08 12.14 13.66
CA THR A 168 8.37 12.95 12.67
C THR A 168 8.58 14.45 12.92
N LEU A 169 8.36 15.28 11.89
CA LEU A 169 8.36 16.73 12.06
C LEU A 169 7.33 17.18 13.11
N GLN A 170 6.21 16.47 13.20
CA GLN A 170 5.17 16.76 14.18
C GLN A 170 5.64 16.43 15.60
N ASP A 171 6.39 15.34 15.80
CA ASP A 171 7.00 15.02 17.10
C ASP A 171 7.99 16.10 17.52
N MET A 172 8.84 16.57 16.59
CA MET A 172 9.75 17.68 16.85
C MET A 172 9.01 18.97 17.19
N GLN A 173 7.96 19.33 16.45
CA GLN A 173 7.14 20.50 16.75
C GLN A 173 6.48 20.40 18.12
N ASN A 174 5.96 19.23 18.48
CA ASN A 174 5.38 18.98 19.79
C ASN A 174 6.43 19.13 20.90
N MET A 175 7.64 18.60 20.71
CA MET A 175 8.74 18.77 21.67
C MET A 175 9.14 20.24 21.83
N LEU A 176 9.25 20.99 20.73
CA LEU A 176 9.57 22.42 20.76
C LEU A 176 8.48 23.22 21.47
N ASN A 177 7.21 22.99 21.12
CA ASN A 177 6.08 23.67 21.76
C ASN A 177 6.04 23.37 23.27
N ASN A 178 6.22 22.11 23.66
CA ASN A 178 6.21 21.72 25.06
C ASN A 178 7.38 22.35 25.82
N SER A 179 8.57 22.42 25.20
CA SER A 179 9.74 23.09 25.81
C SER A 179 9.50 24.60 26.03
N VAL A 180 8.88 25.29 25.06
CA VAL A 180 8.51 26.71 25.18
C VAL A 180 7.47 26.93 26.28
N ILE A 181 6.47 26.05 26.39
CA ILE A 181 5.45 26.11 27.45
C ILE A 181 6.10 25.95 28.83
N VAL A 182 6.98 24.94 29.00
CA VAL A 182 7.69 24.71 30.26
C VAL A 182 8.56 25.92 30.62
N SER A 183 9.34 26.45 29.67
CA SER A 183 10.16 27.64 29.92
C SER A 183 9.32 28.86 30.33
N LYS A 184 8.17 29.10 29.67
CA LYS A 184 7.25 30.18 30.08
C LYS A 184 6.73 29.99 31.50
N ALA A 185 6.27 28.78 31.83
CA ALA A 185 5.76 28.48 33.17
C ALA A 185 6.83 28.71 34.25
N THR A 186 8.08 28.27 34.01
CA THR A 186 9.18 28.50 34.95
C THR A 186 9.53 29.99 35.11
N LEU A 187 9.43 30.77 34.03
CA LEU A 187 9.67 32.21 34.09
C LEU A 187 8.56 32.94 34.87
N GLU A 188 7.30 32.57 34.68
CA GLU A 188 6.18 33.16 35.42
C GLU A 188 6.27 32.86 36.93
N GLU A 189 6.65 31.64 37.30
CA GLU A 189 6.85 31.26 38.70
C GLU A 189 8.03 32.01 39.36
N LEU A 190 9.13 32.19 38.63
CA LEU A 190 10.27 33.00 39.07
C LEU A 190 9.88 34.47 39.27
N VAL A 191 9.18 35.07 38.31
CA VAL A 191 8.70 36.46 38.40
C VAL A 191 7.76 36.64 39.59
N HIS A 192 6.83 35.71 39.79
CA HIS A 192 5.93 35.73 40.93
C HIS A 192 6.69 35.65 42.27
N SER A 193 7.69 34.78 42.36
CA SER A 193 8.52 34.62 43.55
C SER A 193 9.34 35.88 43.87
N VAL A 194 9.93 36.53 42.86
CA VAL A 194 10.66 37.80 43.01
C VAL A 194 9.73 38.93 43.46
N ASN A 195 8.53 39.02 42.89
CA ASN A 195 7.54 40.03 43.28
C ASN A 195 7.06 39.84 44.73
N ARG A 196 6.90 38.60 45.17
CA ARG A 196 6.54 38.30 46.56
C ARG A 196 7.63 38.76 47.55
N LEU A 197 8.89 38.40 47.28
CA LEU A 197 10.02 38.78 48.12
C LEU A 197 10.22 40.30 48.17
N THR A 198 10.10 40.99 47.04
CA THR A 198 10.21 42.45 47.00
C THR A 198 9.04 43.14 47.72
N GLY A 199 7.83 42.57 47.70
CA GLY A 199 6.71 43.02 48.51
C GLY A 199 6.96 42.87 50.02
N GLU A 200 7.47 41.70 50.44
CA GLU A 200 7.84 41.42 51.84
C GLU A 200 8.93 42.38 52.35
N LEU A 201 9.96 42.65 51.54
CA LEU A 201 11.03 43.60 51.88
C LEU A 201 10.52 45.03 52.06
N LYS A 202 9.64 45.51 51.16
CA LYS A 202 9.04 46.86 51.28
C LYS A 202 8.12 46.98 52.50
N GLY A 203 7.37 45.92 52.82
CA GLY A 203 6.53 45.87 54.02
C GLY A 203 7.34 45.93 55.31
N HIS A 204 8.50 45.27 55.35
CA HIS A 204 9.40 45.33 56.51
C HIS A 204 10.04 46.71 56.72
N GLN A 205 10.43 47.41 55.65
CA GLN A 205 10.99 48.77 55.75
C GLN A 205 9.94 49.80 56.24
N SER A 206 8.69 49.66 55.81
CA SER A 206 7.58 50.50 56.26
C SER A 206 7.22 50.31 57.74
N ASN A 207 7.44 49.12 58.31
CA ASN A 207 7.16 48.87 59.72
C ASN A 207 8.27 49.38 60.65
N THR A 208 9.51 49.50 60.15
CA THR A 208 10.63 50.07 60.90
C THR A 208 10.62 51.60 60.96
N GLU A 209 10.06 52.29 59.95
CA GLU A 209 9.93 53.76 59.96
C GLU A 209 8.77 54.28 60.84
N ASN A 210 7.79 53.43 61.18
CA ASN A 210 6.66 53.81 62.06
C ASN A 210 6.91 53.54 63.56
N LEU A 211 8.11 53.10 63.92
CA LEU A 211 8.53 52.80 65.30
C LEU A 211 9.56 53.81 65.86
N GLU A 212 9.89 54.85 65.10
CA GLU A 212 10.60 56.06 65.57
C GLU A 212 9.61 57.21 65.79
#